data_AF-A0A3P8T8Y5-F1
#
_entry.id   AF-A0A3P8T8Y5-F1
#
_cell.length_a   1.000
_cell.length_b   1.000
_cell.length_c   1.000
_cell.angle_alpha   90.00
_cell.angle_beta   90.00
_cell.angle_gamma   90.00
#
_symmetry.space_group_name_H-M   'P 1'
#
loop_
_entity.id
_entity.type
_entity.pdbx_description
1 polymer ?
#
loop_
_entity_poly.entity_id
_entity_poly.type
_entity_poly.pdbx_seq_one_letter_code
_entity_poly.pdbx_strand_id
1 'polypeptide(L)'
;MEDKARENGVAAMAACYQKFDPAAYLQYNYTPPRADFARKDSIVPWKLACLHRAFTEDVSGDLLVDIGSGPTLYQVLSGCEVFNKVILTDFLEVNRQELRRWLQDEGGCSLDWT
;
A
#
# COMPACT_ATOMS: atom_id res chain seq x y z
N MET A 1 -15.27 18.41 24.78
CA MET A 1 -16.22 18.46 23.63
C MET A 1 -15.51 18.02 22.35
N GLU A 2 -14.27 18.45 22.13
CA GLU A 2 -13.41 18.03 21.00
C GLU A 2 -13.07 16.53 20.99
N ASP A 3 -12.76 15.91 22.13
CA ASP A 3 -12.46 14.47 22.17
C ASP A 3 -13.63 13.61 21.71
N LYS A 4 -14.84 13.94 22.13
CA LYS A 4 -16.06 13.24 21.71
C LYS A 4 -16.34 13.41 20.21
N ALA A 5 -16.02 14.58 19.65
CA ALA A 5 -16.14 14.83 18.21
C ALA A 5 -15.10 14.00 17.41
N ARG A 6 -13.87 13.90 17.92
CA ARG A 6 -12.80 13.07 17.34
C ARG A 6 -13.14 11.57 17.41
N GLU A 7 -13.61 11.09 18.54
CA GLU A 7 -14.07 9.70 18.72
C GLU A 7 -15.20 9.34 17.75
N ASN A 8 -16.18 10.24 17.60
CA ASN A 8 -17.26 10.07 16.63
C ASN A 8 -16.72 10.02 15.18
N GLY A 9 -15.71 10.84 14.86
CA GLY A 9 -15.05 10.82 13.56
C GLY A 9 -14.33 9.51 13.27
N VAL A 10 -13.60 8.97 14.25
CA VAL A 10 -12.91 7.67 14.13
C VAL A 10 -13.91 6.53 13.96
N ALA A 11 -15.01 6.54 14.73
CA ALA A 11 -16.06 5.52 14.61
C ALA A 11 -16.75 5.57 13.23
N ALA A 12 -17.04 6.77 12.71
CA ALA A 12 -17.63 6.93 11.39
C ALA A 12 -16.69 6.44 10.28
N MET A 13 -15.40 6.77 10.37
CA MET A 13 -14.37 6.26 9.44
C MET A 13 -14.30 4.73 9.48
N ALA A 14 -14.22 4.14 10.68
CA ALA A 14 -14.16 2.70 10.84
C ALA A 14 -15.38 2.01 10.19
N ALA A 15 -16.58 2.57 10.37
CA ALA A 15 -17.80 2.06 9.75
C ALA A 15 -17.77 2.11 8.21
N CYS A 16 -17.22 3.19 7.62
CA CYS A 16 -17.07 3.31 6.17
C CYS A 16 -16.15 2.22 5.59
N TYR A 17 -15.09 1.87 6.30
CA TYR A 17 -14.09 0.90 5.83
C TYR A 17 -14.44 -0.57 6.10
N GLN A 18 -15.51 -0.87 6.86
CA GLN A 18 -15.90 -2.26 7.16
C GLN A 18 -16.18 -3.11 5.91
N LYS A 19 -16.63 -2.50 4.82
CA LYS A 19 -16.98 -3.19 3.56
C LYS A 19 -15.89 -3.06 2.50
N PHE A 20 -14.69 -2.65 2.89
CA PHE A 20 -13.58 -2.53 1.96
C PHE A 20 -13.20 -3.91 1.41
N ASP A 21 -13.11 -4.01 0.10
CA ASP A 21 -12.69 -5.21 -0.62
C ASP A 21 -11.30 -4.98 -1.23
N PRO A 22 -10.26 -5.66 -0.72
CA PRO A 22 -8.89 -5.54 -1.24
C PRO A 22 -8.78 -5.91 -2.72
N ALA A 23 -9.47 -6.96 -3.17
CA ALA A 23 -9.37 -7.43 -4.55
C ALA A 23 -9.99 -6.41 -5.51
N ALA A 24 -11.18 -5.89 -5.17
CA ALA A 24 -11.82 -4.83 -5.95
C ALA A 24 -10.98 -3.54 -5.97
N TYR A 25 -10.36 -3.18 -4.84
CA TYR A 25 -9.46 -2.03 -4.76
C TYR A 25 -8.22 -2.19 -5.64
N LEU A 26 -7.60 -3.38 -5.60
CA LEU A 26 -6.42 -3.72 -6.42
C LEU A 26 -6.76 -3.70 -7.90
N GLN A 27 -7.83 -4.39 -8.29
CA GLN A 27 -8.32 -4.41 -9.66
C GLN A 27 -8.59 -3.01 -10.19
N TYR A 28 -9.27 -2.17 -9.40
CA TYR A 28 -9.64 -0.84 -9.87
C TYR A 28 -8.44 0.10 -10.06
N ASN A 29 -7.44 0.05 -9.17
CA ASN A 29 -6.36 1.03 -9.14
C ASN A 29 -5.06 0.58 -9.78
N TYR A 30 -4.76 -0.72 -9.71
CA TYR A 30 -3.44 -1.27 -10.05
C TYR A 30 -3.49 -2.23 -11.24
N THR A 31 -4.56 -2.19 -12.04
CA THR A 31 -4.62 -2.83 -13.35
C THR A 31 -4.92 -1.80 -14.44
N PRO A 32 -4.71 -2.13 -15.74
CA PRO A 32 -5.12 -1.26 -16.83
C PRO A 32 -6.62 -0.93 -16.77
N PRO A 33 -7.03 0.30 -17.09
CA PRO A 33 -6.23 1.37 -17.69
C PRO A 33 -5.54 2.29 -16.66
N ARG A 34 -5.72 2.11 -15.35
CA ARG A 34 -5.14 3.04 -14.36
C ARG A 34 -3.64 2.84 -14.19
N ALA A 35 -3.23 1.60 -13.99
CA ALA A 35 -1.82 1.21 -13.89
C ALA A 35 -1.33 0.60 -15.20
N ASP A 36 -1.40 1.40 -16.26
CA ASP A 36 -0.78 1.06 -17.54
C ASP A 36 0.60 1.73 -17.61
N PHE A 37 1.66 0.91 -17.69
CA PHE A 37 3.04 1.38 -17.80
C PHE A 37 3.43 1.77 -19.22
N ALA A 38 2.69 1.32 -20.24
CA ALA A 38 2.92 1.70 -21.63
C ALA A 38 2.35 3.10 -21.94
N ARG A 39 1.40 3.57 -21.13
CA ARG A 39 0.72 4.85 -21.34
C ARG A 39 1.52 6.02 -20.75
N LYS A 40 1.84 7.01 -21.59
CA LYS A 40 2.71 8.15 -21.23
C LYS A 40 2.12 9.12 -20.19
N ASP A 41 0.80 9.24 -20.12
CA ASP A 41 0.08 10.09 -19.15
C ASP A 41 -0.31 9.32 -17.87
N SER A 42 0.13 8.06 -17.73
CA SER A 42 -0.08 7.28 -16.52
C SER A 42 0.70 7.88 -15.35
N ILE A 43 0.04 8.02 -14.20
CA ILE A 43 0.67 8.51 -12.97
C ILE A 43 1.55 7.45 -12.30
N VAL A 44 1.38 6.17 -12.64
CA VAL A 44 2.06 5.06 -11.95
C VAL A 44 3.57 5.09 -12.17
N PRO A 45 4.11 5.20 -13.41
CA PRO A 45 5.55 5.34 -13.62
C PRO A 45 6.16 6.54 -12.88
N TRP A 46 5.45 7.68 -12.87
CA TRP A 46 5.91 8.87 -12.15
C TRP A 46 6.00 8.62 -10.64
N LYS A 47 4.96 8.01 -10.06
CA LYS A 47 4.92 7.70 -8.62
C LYS A 47 6.08 6.78 -8.22
N LEU A 48 6.35 5.74 -9.02
CA LEU A 48 7.45 4.81 -8.78
C LEU A 48 8.82 5.48 -8.92
N ALA A 49 9.00 6.34 -9.93
CA ALA A 49 10.25 7.08 -10.11
C ALA A 49 10.53 8.07 -8.96
N CYS A 50 9.50 8.67 -8.37
CA CYS A 50 9.64 9.50 -7.18
C CYS A 50 10.08 8.69 -5.95
N LEU A 51 9.43 7.56 -5.70
CA LEU A 51 9.79 6.68 -4.58
C LEU A 51 11.20 6.11 -4.74
N HIS A 52 11.54 5.65 -5.93
CA HIS A 52 12.87 5.13 -6.24
C HIS A 52 13.96 6.14 -5.91
N ARG A 53 13.86 7.35 -6.48
CA ARG A 53 14.84 8.42 -6.22
C ARG A 53 14.95 8.77 -4.73
N ALA A 54 13.81 8.92 -4.04
CA ALA A 54 13.82 9.25 -2.62
C ALA A 54 14.57 8.19 -1.79
N PHE A 55 14.33 6.90 -2.06
CA PHE A 55 15.03 5.83 -1.35
C PHE A 55 16.51 5.70 -1.75
N THR A 56 16.87 5.90 -3.01
CA THR A 56 18.25 5.70 -3.46
C THR A 56 19.18 6.89 -3.25
N GLU A 57 18.63 8.11 -3.19
CA GLU A 57 19.43 9.34 -3.14
C GLU A 57 19.41 10.01 -1.77
N ASP A 58 18.27 10.04 -1.09
CA ASP A 58 18.05 10.95 0.05
C ASP A 58 17.79 10.24 1.39
N VAL A 59 17.27 9.02 1.37
CA VAL A 59 16.73 8.36 2.57
C VAL A 59 17.42 7.03 2.84
N SER A 60 17.96 6.87 4.06
CA SER A 60 18.53 5.60 4.52
C SER A 60 18.24 5.35 6.00
N GLY A 61 18.39 4.10 6.43
CA GLY A 61 18.20 3.70 7.83
C GLY A 61 18.08 2.19 7.98
N ASP A 62 17.86 1.74 9.21
CA ASP A 62 17.72 0.31 9.52
C ASP A 62 16.28 -0.19 9.40
N LEU A 63 15.31 0.66 9.76
CA LEU A 63 13.89 0.32 9.83
C LEU A 63 13.03 1.33 9.05
N LEU A 64 12.20 0.81 8.13
CA LEU A 64 11.12 1.54 7.47
C LEU A 64 9.76 1.06 8.00
N VAL A 65 8.89 2.00 8.35
CA VAL A 65 7.50 1.70 8.75
C VAL A 65 6.56 2.37 7.76
N ASP A 66 5.83 1.57 6.99
CA ASP A 66 4.79 2.03 6.07
C ASP A 66 3.45 2.12 6.79
N ILE A 67 2.80 3.27 6.70
CA ILE A 67 1.59 3.59 7.45
C ILE A 67 0.38 3.61 6.50
N GLY A 68 -0.51 2.63 6.68
CA GLY A 68 -1.68 2.49 5.80
C GLY A 68 -1.28 1.89 4.45
N SER A 69 -0.52 0.79 4.49
CA SER A 69 -0.06 0.04 3.33
C SER A 69 -1.19 -0.42 2.42
N GLY A 70 -2.41 -0.58 2.95
CA GLY A 70 -3.48 -1.24 2.24
C GLY A 70 -3.07 -2.67 1.83
N PRO A 71 -3.60 -3.17 0.71
CA PRO A 71 -3.17 -4.44 0.15
C PRO A 71 -2.01 -4.30 -0.86
N THR A 72 -1.17 -3.26 -0.75
CA THR A 72 -0.17 -2.92 -1.79
C THR A 72 1.27 -2.94 -1.30
N LEU A 73 2.20 -3.20 -2.22
CA LEU A 73 3.64 -3.27 -1.94
C LEU A 73 4.50 -2.29 -2.74
N TYR A 74 3.97 -1.72 -3.82
CA TYR A 74 4.75 -0.87 -4.74
C TYR A 74 5.47 0.29 -4.04
N GLN A 75 4.89 0.81 -2.95
CA GLN A 75 5.40 1.97 -2.24
C GLN A 75 6.68 1.70 -1.45
N VAL A 76 6.98 0.43 -1.12
CA VAL A 76 8.18 0.05 -0.37
C VAL A 76 9.23 -0.65 -1.23
N LEU A 77 8.94 -0.99 -2.49
CA LEU A 77 9.81 -1.82 -3.33
C LEU A 77 11.25 -1.30 -3.41
N SER A 78 11.46 -0.02 -3.72
CA SER A 78 12.82 0.56 -3.75
C SER A 78 13.43 0.75 -2.36
N GLY A 79 12.60 0.86 -1.31
CA GLY A 79 13.08 0.94 0.07
C GLY A 79 13.66 -0.38 0.57
N CYS A 80 13.22 -1.53 0.04
CA CYS A 80 13.75 -2.84 0.41
C CYS A 80 15.24 -3.01 0.10
N GLU A 81 15.80 -2.24 -0.85
CA GLU A 81 17.23 -2.27 -1.18
C GLU A 81 18.09 -1.47 -0.18
N VAL A 82 17.45 -0.65 0.67
CA VAL A 82 18.12 0.34 1.52
C VAL A 82 17.91 0.05 3.00
N PHE A 83 16.74 -0.48 3.37
CA PHE A 83 16.36 -0.77 4.74
C PHE A 83 16.43 -2.26 5.04
N ASN A 84 17.09 -2.62 6.15
CA ASN A 84 17.20 -4.01 6.60
C ASN A 84 15.85 -4.59 7.06
N LYS A 85 14.95 -3.73 7.55
CA LYS A 85 13.63 -4.14 8.04
C LYS A 85 12.55 -3.20 7.52
N VAL A 86 11.49 -3.79 6.97
CA VAL A 86 10.28 -3.08 6.56
C VAL A 86 9.09 -3.60 7.36
N ILE A 87 8.33 -2.71 7.97
CA ILE A 87 7.07 -3.01 8.66
C ILE A 87 5.93 -2.39 7.86
N LEU A 88 5.04 -3.23 7.33
CA LEU A 88 3.80 -2.81 6.70
C LEU A 88 2.69 -2.76 7.74
N THR A 89 1.91 -1.69 7.76
CA THR A 89 0.82 -1.51 8.72
C THR A 89 -0.46 -1.13 7.99
N ASP A 90 -1.58 -1.69 8.42
CA ASP A 90 -2.89 -1.29 7.92
C ASP A 90 -3.94 -1.45 9.01
N PHE A 91 -4.96 -0.61 8.99
CA PHE A 91 -6.10 -0.68 9.91
C PHE A 91 -6.91 -1.96 9.70
N LEU A 92 -7.14 -2.34 8.44
CA LEU A 92 -8.02 -3.43 8.08
C LEU A 92 -7.28 -4.76 8.07
N GLU A 93 -7.84 -5.75 8.76
CA GLU A 93 -7.26 -7.09 8.78
C GLU A 93 -7.24 -7.73 7.39
N VAL A 94 -8.28 -7.50 6.57
CA VAL A 94 -8.36 -8.04 5.21
C VAL A 94 -7.21 -7.58 4.31
N ASN A 95 -6.72 -6.35 4.49
CA ASN A 95 -5.53 -5.85 3.79
C ASN A 95 -4.26 -6.53 4.27
N ARG A 96 -4.09 -6.65 5.60
CA ARG A 96 -2.94 -7.36 6.17
C ARG A 96 -2.89 -8.83 5.77
N GLN A 97 -4.04 -9.49 5.63
CA GLN A 97 -4.12 -10.86 5.11
C GLN A 97 -3.73 -10.95 3.65
N GLU A 98 -4.11 -9.99 2.80
CA GLU A 98 -3.68 -9.93 1.40
C GLU A 98 -2.16 -9.81 1.27
N LEU A 99 -1.54 -8.93 2.08
CA LEU A 99 -0.09 -8.80 2.14
C LEU A 99 0.60 -10.10 2.59
N ARG A 100 0.03 -10.81 3.57
CA ARG A 100 0.58 -12.10 4.03
C ARG A 100 0.47 -13.17 2.95
N ARG A 101 -0.67 -13.30 2.28
CA ARG A 101 -0.86 -14.22 1.16
C ARG A 101 0.21 -14.02 0.10
N TRP A 102 0.50 -12.77 -0.26
CA TRP A 102 1.56 -12.45 -1.21
C TRP A 102 2.94 -12.84 -0.69
N LEU A 103 3.27 -12.50 0.56
CA LEU A 103 4.58 -12.83 1.16
C LEU A 103 4.83 -14.33 1.29
N GLN A 104 3.78 -15.13 1.44
CA GLN A 104 3.87 -16.58 1.66
C GLN A 104 3.77 -17.39 0.36
N ASP A 105 3.61 -16.73 -0.80
CA ASP A 105 3.39 -17.36 -2.11
C ASP A 105 2.28 -18.42 -2.07
N GLU A 106 1.20 -18.15 -1.32
CA GLU A 106 0.18 -19.16 -0.99
C GLU A 106 -0.73 -19.56 -2.17
N GLY A 107 -0.57 -18.94 -3.34
CA GLY A 107 -1.54 -19.02 -4.42
C GLY A 107 -2.87 -18.36 -4.03
N GLY A 108 -3.43 -17.50 -4.89
CA GLY A 108 -4.68 -16.79 -4.58
C GLY A 108 -4.51 -15.36 -4.05
N CYS A 109 -3.34 -14.76 -4.28
CA CYS A 109 -3.18 -13.30 -4.23
C CYS A 109 -3.98 -12.66 -5.36
N SER A 110 -4.64 -11.54 -5.08
CA SER A 110 -5.47 -10.83 -6.06
C SER A 110 -4.64 -10.09 -7.10
N LEU A 111 -3.38 -9.78 -6.77
CA LEU A 111 -2.42 -9.14 -7.65
C LEU A 111 -1.02 -9.69 -7.40
N ASP A 112 -0.28 -9.91 -8.48
CA ASP A 112 1.15 -10.21 -8.43
C ASP A 112 1.97 -8.91 -8.51
N TRP A 113 2.91 -8.77 -7.59
CA TRP A 113 3.82 -7.62 -7.47
C TRP A 113 5.26 -7.97 -7.89
N THR A 114 5.52 -9.23 -8.31
CA THR A 114 6.79 -9.65 -8.90
C THR A 114 6.81 -9.43 -10.42
#